data_AF-A0A960IW63-F1
#
_entry.id   AF-A0A960IW63-F1
#
_cell.length_a   1.000
_cell.length_b   1.000
_cell.length_c   1.000
_cell.angle_alpha   90.00
_cell.angle_beta   90.00
_cell.angle_gamma   90.00
#
_symmetry.space_group_name_H-M   'P 1'
#
loop_
_entity.id
_entity.type
_entity.pdbx_description
1 polymer ?
#
loop_
_entity_poly.entity_id
_entity_poly.type
_entity_poly.pdbx_seq_one_letter_code
_entity_poly.pdbx_strand_id
1 'polypeptide(L)'
;LVVDVDEERRDEDLPSLEAELVAERELIEKDRELELARRMEELEGEIAELESEGAKDADIKARQKQADKDLAAIRERWDLELDVLQRAFDEFKGLFSRQIIEDEMLWRELEDRYGEYFTGGMGADAIKSLIAKLDFDEEEEKLRAAIDPQEGQRPLSAQRKQKAIKRLKIVSSFNQRDEHGKRINDPGAMILD
;
A
#
# COMPACT_ATOMS: atom_id res chain seq x y z
N LEU A 1 -2.15 -7.26 -6.76
CA LEU A 1 -1.65 -8.48 -6.08
C LEU A 1 -0.14 -8.39 -6.00
N VAL A 2 0.41 -8.40 -4.79
CA VAL A 2 1.86 -8.43 -4.57
C VAL A 2 2.36 -9.85 -4.87
N VAL A 3 3.32 -9.96 -5.78
CA VAL A 3 3.93 -11.23 -6.18
C VAL A 3 5.14 -11.54 -5.31
N ASP A 4 5.97 -10.55 -5.05
CA ASP A 4 7.25 -10.72 -4.34
C ASP A 4 7.71 -9.40 -3.75
N VAL A 5 8.43 -9.45 -2.63
CA VAL A 5 8.95 -8.27 -1.92
C VAL A 5 10.39 -8.56 -1.54
N ASP A 6 11.29 -7.64 -1.87
CA ASP A 6 12.67 -7.64 -1.40
C ASP A 6 12.72 -7.08 0.02
N GLU A 7 12.42 -7.95 0.99
CA GLU A 7 12.37 -7.58 2.41
C GLU A 7 13.74 -7.15 2.94
N GLU A 8 14.83 -7.74 2.44
CA GLU A 8 16.19 -7.40 2.86
C GLU A 8 16.54 -5.96 2.45
N ARG A 9 16.34 -5.61 1.18
CA ARG A 9 16.58 -4.26 0.69
C ARG A 9 15.65 -3.25 1.36
N ARG A 10 14.37 -3.59 1.53
CA ARG A 10 13.43 -2.72 2.25
C ARG A 10 13.92 -2.43 3.66
N ASP A 11 14.33 -3.45 4.41
CA ASP A 11 14.74 -3.29 5.80
C ASP A 11 16.05 -2.51 5.93
N GLU A 12 16.97 -2.64 4.97
CA GLU A 12 18.20 -1.85 4.87
C GLU A 12 17.91 -0.36 4.60
N ASP A 13 17.04 -0.08 3.62
CA ASP A 13 16.73 1.28 3.19
C ASP A 13 15.68 1.98 4.08
N LEU A 14 14.95 1.22 4.92
CA LEU A 14 13.84 1.71 5.73
C LEU A 14 14.15 2.97 6.53
N PRO A 15 15.30 3.10 7.24
CA PRO A 15 15.60 4.32 7.99
C PRO A 15 15.77 5.55 7.09
N SER A 16 16.29 5.39 5.87
CA SER A 16 16.41 6.48 4.90
C SER A 16 15.03 6.89 4.39
N LEU A 17 14.21 5.90 4.01
CA LEU A 17 12.86 6.14 3.53
C LEU A 17 11.97 6.80 4.61
N GLU A 18 12.13 6.43 5.88
CA GLU A 18 11.47 7.10 7.01
C GLU A 18 11.89 8.58 7.12
N ALA A 19 13.18 8.87 6.94
CA ALA A 19 13.67 10.25 6.98
C ALA A 19 13.18 11.08 5.77
N GLU A 20 13.14 10.48 4.59
CA GLU A 20 12.59 11.09 3.38
C GLU A 20 11.10 11.40 3.52
N LEU A 21 10.31 10.46 4.05
CA LEU A 21 8.90 10.67 4.36
C LEU A 21 8.70 11.86 5.31
N VAL A 22 9.48 11.93 6.38
CA VAL A 22 9.37 13.02 7.35
C VAL A 22 9.68 14.36 6.67
N ALA A 23 10.75 14.43 5.87
CA ALA A 23 11.11 15.63 5.14
C ALA A 23 10.03 16.04 4.12
N GLU A 24 9.45 15.10 3.38
CA GLU A 24 8.37 15.36 2.43
C GLU A 24 7.11 15.86 3.15
N ARG A 25 6.73 15.25 4.28
CA ARG A 25 5.61 15.72 5.11
C ARG A 25 5.83 17.15 5.59
N GLU A 26 7.03 17.49 6.06
CA GLU A 26 7.36 18.87 6.47
C GLU A 26 7.25 19.87 5.31
N LEU A 27 7.65 19.48 4.11
CA LEU A 27 7.52 20.32 2.91
C LEU A 27 6.04 20.56 2.54
N ILE A 28 5.23 19.50 2.55
CA ILE A 28 3.79 19.58 2.28
C ILE A 28 3.10 20.47 3.33
N GLU A 29 3.43 20.30 4.61
CA GLU A 29 2.87 21.12 5.70
C GLU A 29 3.24 22.60 5.53
N LYS A 30 4.49 22.89 5.15
CA LYS A 30 4.95 24.25 4.86
C LYS A 30 4.24 24.86 3.65
N ASP A 31 4.05 24.11 2.57
CA ASP A 31 3.36 24.59 1.38
C ASP A 31 1.88 24.87 1.66
N ARG A 32 1.23 24.01 2.47
CA ARG A 32 -0.11 24.26 3.01
C ARG A 32 -0.17 25.57 3.79
N GLU A 33 0.79 25.81 4.70
CA GLU A 33 0.85 27.05 5.48
C GLU A 33 1.01 28.29 4.60
N LEU A 34 1.88 28.22 3.59
CA LEU A 34 2.09 29.32 2.64
C LEU A 34 0.83 29.62 1.83
N GLU A 35 0.10 28.60 1.39
CA GLU A 35 -1.14 28.80 0.64
C GLU A 35 -2.26 29.37 1.52
N LEU A 36 -2.41 28.87 2.74
CA LEU A 36 -3.37 29.42 3.70
C LEU A 36 -3.06 30.89 4.02
N ALA A 37 -1.78 31.23 4.22
CA ALA A 37 -1.34 32.60 4.46
C ALA A 37 -1.67 33.52 3.28
N ARG A 38 -1.38 33.10 2.04
CA ARG A 38 -1.73 33.85 0.83
C ARG A 38 -3.24 34.10 0.73
N ARG A 39 -4.05 33.07 0.96
CA ARG A 39 -5.51 33.20 0.89
C ARG A 39 -6.06 34.17 1.95
N MET A 40 -5.46 34.20 3.14
CA MET A 40 -5.80 35.16 4.19
C MET A 40 -5.38 36.58 3.82
N GLU A 41 -4.19 36.79 3.27
CA GLU A 41 -3.73 38.10 2.78
C GLU A 41 -4.64 38.63 1.67
N GLU A 42 -5.05 37.77 0.73
CA GLU A 42 -6.04 38.11 -0.30
C GLU A 42 -7.38 38.55 0.32
N LEU A 43 -7.87 37.82 1.34
CA LEU A 43 -9.10 38.19 2.04
C LEU A 43 -8.99 39.55 2.72
N GLU A 44 -7.86 39.83 3.38
CA GLU A 44 -7.62 41.13 4.02
C GLU A 44 -7.67 42.26 3.00
N GLY A 45 -7.06 42.08 1.83
CA GLY A 45 -7.12 43.03 0.72
C GLY A 45 -8.54 43.25 0.20
N GLU A 46 -9.29 42.17 -0.02
CA GLU A 46 -10.68 42.23 -0.50
C GLU A 46 -11.62 42.90 0.49
N ILE A 47 -11.44 42.66 1.80
CA ILE A 47 -12.23 43.33 2.84
C ILE A 47 -11.90 44.81 2.87
N ALA A 48 -10.62 45.18 2.82
CA ALA A 48 -10.20 46.59 2.81
C ALA A 48 -10.78 47.35 1.59
N GLU A 49 -10.82 46.71 0.41
CA GLU A 49 -11.44 47.27 -0.78
C GLU A 49 -12.96 47.46 -0.59
N LEU A 50 -13.68 46.44 -0.12
CA LEU A 50 -15.11 46.51 0.15
C LEU A 50 -15.46 47.60 1.18
N GLU A 51 -14.66 47.75 2.23
CA GLU A 51 -14.82 48.82 3.22
C GLU A 51 -14.59 50.20 2.60
N SER A 52 -13.59 50.35 1.73
CA SER A 52 -13.29 51.60 1.03
C SER A 52 -14.41 52.04 0.07
N GLU A 53 -15.09 51.07 -0.54
CA GLU A 53 -16.24 51.29 -1.43
C GLU A 53 -17.56 51.53 -0.66
N GLY A 54 -17.55 51.39 0.67
CA GLY A 54 -18.75 51.52 1.49
C GLY A 54 -19.74 50.38 1.30
N ALA A 55 -19.25 49.17 1.02
CA ALA A 55 -20.06 47.97 0.93
C ALA A 55 -20.85 47.72 2.23
N LYS A 56 -21.97 47.00 2.15
CA LYS A 56 -22.78 46.71 3.33
C LYS A 56 -22.12 45.64 4.17
N ASP A 57 -22.36 45.65 5.49
CA ASP A 57 -21.94 44.59 6.41
C ASP A 57 -22.32 43.17 5.94
N ALA A 58 -23.47 43.04 5.25
CA ALA A 58 -23.91 41.78 4.70
C ALA A 58 -22.97 41.24 3.61
N ASP A 59 -22.41 42.13 2.78
CA ASP A 59 -21.50 41.80 1.69
C ASP A 59 -20.12 41.42 2.26
N ILE A 60 -19.63 42.16 3.25
CA ILE A 60 -18.38 41.85 3.98
C ILE A 60 -18.47 40.46 4.64
N LYS A 61 -19.57 40.19 5.36
CA LYS A 61 -19.81 38.88 5.99
C LYS A 61 -19.92 37.75 4.97
N ALA A 62 -20.53 38.00 3.82
CA ALA A 62 -20.60 37.01 2.74
C ALA A 62 -19.20 36.69 2.20
N ARG A 63 -18.34 37.70 2.02
CA ARG A 63 -16.95 37.53 1.58
C ARG A 63 -16.12 36.72 2.57
N GLN A 64 -16.22 37.03 3.86
CA GLN A 64 -15.57 36.28 4.94
C GLN A 64 -16.01 34.82 4.95
N LYS A 65 -17.32 34.56 4.91
CA LYS A 65 -17.86 33.20 4.87
C LYS A 65 -17.39 32.40 3.65
N GLN A 66 -17.22 33.06 2.49
CA GLN A 66 -16.67 32.38 1.33
C GLN A 66 -15.21 32.04 1.53
N ALA A 67 -14.40 32.95 2.07
CA ALA A 67 -13.00 32.69 2.37
C ALA A 67 -12.82 31.57 3.40
N ASP A 68 -13.68 31.49 4.42
CA ASP A 68 -13.66 30.38 5.38
C ASP A 68 -13.85 29.02 4.70
N LYS A 69 -14.73 28.95 3.68
CA LYS A 69 -14.92 27.74 2.87
C LYS A 69 -13.69 27.43 2.02
N ASP A 70 -13.09 28.46 1.42
CA ASP A 70 -11.89 28.29 0.60
C ASP A 70 -10.72 27.76 1.46
N LEU A 71 -10.51 28.34 2.65
CA LEU A 71 -9.50 27.89 3.62
C LEU A 71 -9.78 26.45 4.09
N ALA A 72 -11.04 26.08 4.31
CA ALA A 72 -11.42 24.71 4.66
C ALA A 72 -11.10 23.73 3.51
N ALA A 73 -11.42 24.08 2.26
CA ALA A 73 -11.13 23.27 1.10
C ALA A 73 -9.61 23.10 0.85
N ILE A 74 -8.83 24.17 1.08
CA ILE A 74 -7.37 24.10 1.03
C ILE A 74 -6.86 23.10 2.07
N ARG A 75 -7.29 23.20 3.33
CA ARG A 75 -6.90 22.26 4.40
C ARG A 75 -7.24 20.83 4.04
N GLU A 76 -8.48 20.57 3.63
CA GLU A 76 -8.95 19.23 3.27
C GLU A 76 -8.10 18.61 2.15
N ARG A 77 -7.79 19.38 1.10
CA ARG A 77 -6.96 18.89 0.00
C ARG A 77 -5.55 18.48 0.47
N TRP A 78 -4.89 19.31 1.25
CA TRP A 78 -3.56 19.02 1.78
C TRP A 78 -3.55 17.88 2.80
N ASP A 79 -4.60 17.78 3.63
CA ASP A 79 -4.75 16.69 4.58
C ASP A 79 -4.95 15.35 3.86
N LEU A 80 -5.67 15.33 2.73
CA LEU A 80 -5.78 14.14 1.87
C LEU A 80 -4.43 13.75 1.24
N GLU A 81 -3.63 14.72 0.82
CA GLU A 81 -2.29 14.47 0.29
C GLU A 81 -1.36 13.85 1.35
N LEU A 82 -1.38 14.39 2.57
CA LEU A 82 -0.64 13.83 3.71
C LEU A 82 -1.13 12.42 4.08
N ASP A 83 -2.45 12.16 4.03
CA ASP A 83 -3.02 10.84 4.28
C ASP A 83 -2.56 9.81 3.24
N VAL A 84 -2.59 10.16 1.95
CA VAL A 84 -2.12 9.28 0.87
C VAL A 84 -0.64 8.96 1.04
N LEU A 85 0.19 9.97 1.29
CA LEU A 85 1.62 9.82 1.54
C LEU A 85 1.90 8.86 2.71
N GLN A 86 1.23 9.08 3.85
CA GLN A 86 1.39 8.26 5.04
C GLN A 86 0.89 6.83 4.82
N ARG A 87 -0.29 6.66 4.22
CA ARG A 87 -0.88 5.34 3.94
C ARG A 87 -0.04 4.52 2.99
N ALA A 88 0.53 5.13 1.95
CA ALA A 88 1.43 4.45 1.03
C ALA A 88 2.67 3.93 1.76
N PHE A 89 3.27 4.74 2.64
CA PHE A 89 4.42 4.32 3.42
C PHE A 89 4.10 3.21 4.43
N ASP A 90 2.99 3.34 5.17
CA ASP A 90 2.57 2.34 6.15
C ASP A 90 2.27 0.99 5.49
N GLU A 91 1.61 1.01 4.33
CA GLU A 91 1.33 -0.19 3.55
C GLU A 91 2.63 -0.82 3.01
N PHE A 92 3.56 0.00 2.52
CA PHE A 92 4.87 -0.45 2.04
C PHE A 92 5.68 -1.17 3.13
N LYS A 93 5.71 -0.61 4.35
CA LYS A 93 6.38 -1.22 5.50
C LYS A 93 5.82 -2.60 5.83
N GLY A 94 4.51 -2.75 5.72
CA GLY A 94 3.80 -3.99 5.99
C GLY A 94 3.70 -4.94 4.80
N LEU A 95 4.27 -4.60 3.64
CA LEU A 95 4.01 -5.31 2.39
C LEU A 95 4.58 -6.73 2.43
N PHE A 96 3.81 -7.73 1.97
CA PHE A 96 4.27 -9.11 1.87
C PHE A 96 3.76 -9.81 0.60
N SER A 97 4.46 -10.86 0.16
CA SER A 97 4.03 -11.66 -1.00
C SER A 97 2.62 -12.24 -0.79
N ARG A 98 1.80 -12.23 -1.85
CA ARG A 98 0.39 -12.67 -1.89
C ARG A 98 -0.60 -11.70 -1.25
N GLN A 99 -0.17 -10.53 -0.80
CA GLN A 99 -1.07 -9.48 -0.33
C GLN A 99 -1.91 -8.90 -1.47
N ILE A 100 -3.19 -8.65 -1.19
CA ILE A 100 -4.12 -8.03 -2.13
C ILE A 100 -4.33 -6.60 -1.67
N ILE A 101 -3.89 -5.65 -2.48
CA ILE A 101 -4.22 -4.24 -2.35
C ILE A 101 -5.46 -4.00 -3.21
N GLU A 102 -6.58 -3.65 -2.57
CA GLU A 102 -7.87 -3.44 -3.24
C GLU A 102 -8.02 -2.00 -3.79
N ASP A 103 -7.37 -1.04 -3.14
CA ASP A 103 -7.39 0.37 -3.52
C ASP A 103 -6.42 0.62 -4.69
N GLU A 104 -6.97 0.94 -5.86
CA GLU A 104 -6.17 1.18 -7.08
C GLU A 104 -5.29 2.43 -6.96
N MET A 105 -5.75 3.46 -6.25
CA MET A 105 -4.96 4.68 -6.05
C MET A 105 -3.75 4.39 -5.16
N LEU A 106 -3.97 3.63 -4.07
CA LEU A 106 -2.88 3.17 -3.21
C LEU A 106 -1.89 2.28 -3.96
N TRP A 107 -2.38 1.37 -4.83
CA TRP A 107 -1.50 0.53 -5.66
C TRP A 107 -0.58 1.37 -6.56
N ARG A 108 -1.13 2.36 -7.25
CA ARG A 108 -0.34 3.26 -8.12
C ARG A 108 0.71 4.02 -7.31
N GLU A 109 0.33 4.56 -6.15
CA GLU A 109 1.26 5.28 -5.28
C GLU A 109 2.40 4.37 -4.79
N LEU A 110 2.08 3.13 -4.40
CA LEU A 110 3.08 2.14 -4.00
C LEU A 110 4.03 1.79 -5.15
N GLU A 111 3.49 1.59 -6.35
CA GLU A 111 4.30 1.26 -7.54
C GLU A 111 5.21 2.42 -7.93
N ASP A 112 4.68 3.66 -7.92
CA ASP A 112 5.43 4.87 -8.27
C ASP A 112 6.55 5.18 -7.27
N ARG A 113 6.32 4.96 -5.96
CA ARG A 113 7.30 5.27 -4.90
C ARG A 113 8.23 4.11 -4.57
N TYR A 114 7.71 2.89 -4.54
CA TYR A 114 8.39 1.73 -3.98
C TYR A 114 8.43 0.52 -4.94
N GLY A 115 8.12 0.72 -6.23
CA GLY A 115 8.13 -0.35 -7.23
C GLY A 115 9.48 -1.05 -7.43
N GLU A 116 10.57 -0.48 -6.93
CA GLU A 116 11.88 -1.14 -6.92
C GLU A 116 12.03 -2.24 -5.84
N TYR A 117 11.18 -2.22 -4.82
CA TYR A 117 11.24 -3.12 -3.66
C TYR A 117 10.27 -4.29 -3.76
N PHE A 118 9.31 -4.24 -4.67
CA PHE A 118 8.34 -5.31 -4.84
C PHE A 118 7.94 -5.46 -6.29
N THR A 119 7.44 -6.65 -6.63
CA THR A 119 6.81 -6.89 -7.92
C THR A 119 5.37 -7.32 -7.71
N GLY A 120 4.49 -6.94 -8.62
CA GLY A 120 3.13 -7.43 -8.61
C GLY A 120 2.34 -6.99 -9.82
N GLY A 121 1.04 -7.23 -9.78
CA GLY A 121 0.17 -6.87 -10.89
C GLY A 121 -1.29 -7.26 -10.65
N MET A 122 -2.05 -7.27 -11.73
CA MET A 122 -3.48 -7.56 -11.71
C MET A 122 -3.82 -8.84 -12.49
N GLY A 123 -4.97 -9.43 -12.16
CA GLY A 123 -5.55 -10.53 -12.92
C GLY A 123 -4.72 -11.83 -12.93
N ALA A 124 -4.88 -12.59 -14.00
CA ALA A 124 -4.25 -13.91 -14.16
C ALA A 124 -2.73 -13.83 -14.31
N ASP A 125 -2.19 -12.75 -14.90
CA ASP A 125 -0.75 -12.58 -15.08
C ASP A 125 0.00 -12.50 -13.76
N ALA A 126 -0.56 -11.79 -12.78
CA ALA A 126 0.01 -11.73 -11.44
C ALA A 126 0.00 -13.09 -10.74
N ILE A 127 -1.06 -13.89 -10.94
CA ILE A 127 -1.14 -15.25 -10.41
C ILE A 127 -0.11 -16.15 -11.10
N LYS A 128 0.08 -16.02 -12.41
CA LYS A 128 1.07 -16.77 -13.18
C LYS A 128 2.49 -16.47 -12.67
N SER A 129 2.82 -15.20 -12.48
CA SER A 129 4.10 -14.77 -11.90
C SER A 129 4.31 -15.28 -10.48
N LEU A 130 3.26 -15.28 -9.65
CA LEU A 130 3.32 -15.83 -8.29
C LEU A 130 3.56 -17.34 -8.28
N ILE A 131 2.90 -18.10 -9.16
CA ILE A 131 3.15 -19.54 -9.31
C ILE A 131 4.58 -19.80 -9.75
N ALA A 132 5.11 -18.99 -10.67
CA ALA A 132 6.48 -19.14 -11.17
C ALA A 132 7.54 -18.91 -10.09
N LYS A 133 7.29 -18.01 -9.13
CA LYS A 133 8.19 -17.76 -7.97
C LYS A 133 7.98 -18.74 -6.80
N LEU A 134 6.96 -19.59 -6.85
CA LEU A 134 6.64 -20.49 -5.75
C LEU A 134 7.62 -21.68 -5.66
N ASP A 135 8.33 -21.80 -4.55
CA ASP A 135 9.06 -23.02 -4.22
C ASP A 135 8.12 -24.07 -3.60
N PHE A 136 7.74 -25.06 -4.40
CA PHE A 136 6.88 -26.15 -3.95
C PHE A 136 7.55 -27.10 -2.96
N ASP A 137 8.88 -27.26 -3.03
CA ASP A 137 9.60 -28.12 -2.10
C ASP A 137 9.59 -27.47 -0.71
N GLU A 138 9.94 -26.18 -0.65
CA GLU A 138 9.93 -25.41 0.61
C GLU A 138 8.51 -25.29 1.20
N GLU A 139 7.50 -25.00 0.38
CA GLU A 139 6.11 -24.92 0.85
C GLU A 139 5.58 -26.27 1.35
N GLU A 140 5.97 -27.38 0.72
CA GLU A 140 5.62 -28.72 1.18
C GLU A 140 6.23 -29.01 2.56
N GLU A 141 7.51 -28.69 2.75
CA GLU A 141 8.20 -28.84 4.04
C GLU A 141 7.56 -27.97 5.13
N LYS A 142 7.31 -26.68 4.85
CA LYS A 142 6.62 -25.76 5.77
C LYS A 142 5.26 -26.29 6.19
N LEU A 143 4.47 -26.83 5.25
CA LEU A 143 3.15 -27.40 5.56
C LEU A 143 3.26 -28.67 6.40
N ARG A 144 4.22 -29.54 6.13
CA ARG A 144 4.46 -30.76 6.93
C ARG A 144 4.86 -30.42 8.36
N ALA A 145 5.82 -29.52 8.54
CA ALA A 145 6.25 -29.03 9.85
C ALA A 145 5.11 -28.34 10.62
N ALA A 146 4.23 -27.60 9.94
CA ALA A 146 3.08 -26.98 10.59
C ALA A 146 2.00 -27.99 11.03
N ILE A 147 1.83 -29.10 10.30
CA ILE A 147 0.85 -30.15 10.62
C ILE A 147 1.35 -31.04 11.76
N ASP A 148 2.65 -31.35 11.75
CA ASP A 148 3.34 -32.18 12.74
C ASP A 148 4.56 -31.42 13.31
N PRO A 149 4.32 -30.47 14.22
CA PRO A 149 5.38 -29.62 14.74
C PRO A 149 6.28 -30.38 15.72
N GLN A 150 7.54 -29.94 15.82
CA GLN A 150 8.52 -30.53 16.74
C GLN A 150 8.09 -30.37 18.20
N GLU A 151 8.64 -31.22 19.08
CA GLU A 151 8.35 -31.20 20.51
C GLU A 151 8.61 -29.82 21.12
N GLY A 152 7.63 -29.26 21.84
CA GLY A 152 7.69 -27.92 22.43
C GLY A 152 7.10 -26.79 21.58
N GLN A 153 6.80 -27.02 20.31
CA GLN A 153 6.06 -26.05 19.49
C GLN A 153 4.55 -26.19 19.67
N ARG A 154 3.84 -25.05 19.68
CA ARG A 154 2.39 -25.03 19.87
C ARG A 154 1.68 -25.59 18.63
N PRO A 155 0.86 -26.64 18.76
CA PRO A 155 0.16 -27.22 17.61
C PRO A 155 -0.89 -26.26 17.04
N LEU A 156 -1.15 -26.39 15.74
CA LEU A 156 -2.27 -25.72 15.09
C LEU A 156 -3.61 -26.15 15.72
N SER A 157 -4.56 -25.22 15.76
CA SER A 157 -5.94 -25.57 16.08
C SER A 157 -6.49 -26.58 15.06
N ALA A 158 -7.47 -27.39 15.45
CA ALA A 158 -8.02 -28.44 14.60
C ALA A 158 -8.44 -27.94 13.19
N GLN A 159 -9.09 -26.78 13.13
CA GLN A 159 -9.51 -26.16 11.86
C GLN A 159 -8.30 -25.72 11.00
N ARG A 160 -7.27 -25.12 11.61
CA ARG A 160 -6.04 -24.72 10.90
C ARG A 160 -5.27 -25.95 10.41
N LYS A 161 -5.18 -27.01 11.23
CA LYS A 161 -4.57 -28.29 10.84
C LYS A 161 -5.29 -28.93 9.65
N GLN A 162 -6.62 -28.98 9.65
CA GLN A 162 -7.39 -29.49 8.51
C GLN A 162 -7.16 -28.69 7.22
N LYS A 163 -7.10 -27.35 7.30
CA LYS A 163 -6.76 -26.50 6.14
C LYS A 163 -5.35 -26.78 5.63
N ALA A 164 -4.36 -26.88 6.52
CA ALA A 164 -2.99 -27.22 6.16
C ALA A 164 -2.89 -28.58 5.48
N ILE A 165 -3.56 -29.62 5.99
CA ILE A 165 -3.60 -30.96 5.38
C ILE A 165 -4.18 -30.90 3.95
N LYS A 166 -5.26 -30.15 3.74
CA LYS A 166 -5.86 -29.98 2.41
C LYS A 166 -4.91 -29.25 1.45
N ARG A 167 -4.24 -28.20 1.91
CA ARG A 167 -3.22 -27.48 1.12
C ARG A 167 -2.04 -28.40 0.78
N LEU A 168 -1.52 -29.13 1.76
CA LEU A 168 -0.41 -30.08 1.58
C LEU A 168 -0.74 -31.10 0.50
N LYS A 169 -1.96 -31.64 0.49
CA LYS A 169 -2.39 -32.58 -0.56
C LYS A 169 -2.31 -31.97 -1.97
N ILE A 170 -2.65 -30.70 -2.13
CA ILE A 170 -2.59 -30.00 -3.42
C ILE A 170 -1.14 -29.76 -3.81
N VAL A 171 -0.35 -29.16 -2.90
CA VAL A 171 1.08 -28.87 -3.12
C VAL A 171 1.86 -30.14 -3.46
N SER A 172 1.70 -31.22 -2.68
CA SER A 172 2.38 -32.48 -2.92
C SER A 172 1.95 -33.17 -4.20
N SER A 173 0.73 -32.93 -4.69
CA SER A 173 0.29 -33.44 -6.00
C SER A 173 0.98 -32.72 -7.16
N PHE A 174 1.19 -31.41 -7.05
CA PHE A 174 1.95 -30.63 -8.04
C PHE A 174 3.47 -30.81 -7.92
N ASN A 175 3.96 -31.20 -6.75
CA ASN A 175 5.39 -31.41 -6.53
C ASN A 175 5.89 -32.81 -6.92
N GLN A 176 5.03 -33.68 -7.46
CA GLN A 176 5.45 -34.97 -8.00
C GLN A 176 6.36 -34.78 -9.21
N ARG A 177 7.47 -35.52 -9.25
CA ARG A 177 8.48 -35.42 -10.31
C ARG A 177 8.58 -36.71 -11.12
N ASP A 178 8.92 -36.59 -12.39
CA ASP A 178 9.22 -37.71 -13.28
C ASP A 178 10.64 -38.27 -13.05
N GLU A 179 11.02 -39.26 -13.85
CA GLU A 179 12.35 -39.90 -13.80
C GLU A 179 13.52 -38.96 -14.11
N HIS A 180 13.24 -37.79 -14.68
CA HIS A 180 14.22 -36.75 -14.99
C HIS A 180 14.22 -35.59 -13.98
N GLY A 181 13.42 -35.70 -12.91
CA GLY A 181 13.33 -34.69 -11.86
C GLY A 181 12.45 -33.49 -12.20
N LYS A 182 11.73 -33.50 -13.33
CA LYS A 182 10.80 -32.43 -13.72
C LYS A 182 9.43 -32.68 -13.08
N ARG A 183 8.72 -31.62 -12.68
CA ARG A 183 7.34 -31.74 -12.18
C ARG A 183 6.44 -32.35 -13.26
N ILE A 184 5.70 -33.38 -12.89
CA ILE A 184 4.78 -34.11 -13.80
C ILE A 184 3.67 -33.18 -14.29
N ASN A 185 3.13 -32.36 -13.38
CA ASN A 185 2.09 -31.37 -13.68
C ASN A 185 2.55 -29.99 -13.23
N ASP A 186 2.62 -29.04 -14.16
CA ASP A 186 2.93 -27.65 -13.84
C ASP A 186 1.64 -26.87 -13.55
N PRO A 187 1.46 -26.30 -12.35
CA PRO A 187 0.29 -25.48 -12.03
C PRO A 187 0.18 -24.22 -12.89
N GLY A 188 1.26 -23.74 -13.52
CA GLY A 188 1.22 -22.66 -14.50
C GLY A 188 0.32 -22.97 -15.70
N ALA A 189 0.13 -24.25 -16.04
CA ALA A 189 -0.76 -24.68 -17.12
C ALA A 189 -2.26 -24.47 -16.82
N MET A 190 -2.63 -24.09 -15.59
CA MET A 190 -4.01 -23.68 -15.26
C MET A 190 -4.37 -22.30 -15.82
N ILE A 191 -3.38 -21.50 -16.22
CA ILE A 191 -3.55 -20.17 -16.79
C ILE A 191 -3.24 -20.28 -18.29
N LEU A 192 -4.23 -19.99 -19.13
CA LEU A 192 -4.12 -20.06 -20.58
C LEU A 192 -3.58 -18.74 -21.14
N ASP A 193 -2.69 -18.83 -22.13
CA ASP A 193 -2.16 -17.69 -22.88
C ASP A 193 -3.14 -17.18 -23.95
#